data_AF-A0A7H8XP25-F1
#
_entry.id   AF-A0A7H8XP25-F1
#
_cell.length_a   1.000
_cell.length_b   1.000
_cell.length_c   1.000
_cell.angle_alpha   90.00
_cell.angle_beta   90.00
_cell.angle_gamma   90.00
#
_symmetry.space_group_name_H-M   'P 1'
#
loop_
_entity.id
_entity.type
_entity.pdbx_description
1 polymer ?
#
loop_
_entity_poly.entity_id
_entity_poly.type
_entity_poly.pdbx_seq_one_letter_code
_entity_poly.pdbx_strand_id
1 'polypeptide(L)'
;MWPATLLGMRVLLCPDKFAGTLPAQEVAAAVAEGWREVADGDDLLIRPLADGGPGFVAVLAEALGGRRVPVPTVDPLGRPTDGEILVTDDGTAYLESAQACGLHLLAAAERDPKATTSYGLGALVAAAVEHGARTVVVGLGGSGTNDGGAGLLTALGVTPLDGAGRALPYGGAALAAVAGLDGAPRLRGATLVAATDVDNPLLGLHGASNVYGPQKGATREDVLLLDAALERFAGVLEKDLPGCPPGLGALPGGGAAGGLGAAILALGGRCASGIGLVTEAIGLPAALDAADLVITGEGSFDHQSLRGKVVAGVAGAARDRGVPCVVLAGQVSTGRREAASAGVTDAYSLVEHFGGEERGGLDAALSRPAEGLRQLGARLARQWSR
;
A
#
# COMPACT_ATOMS: atom_id res chain seq x y z
N MET A 1 30.24 -35.23 25.30
CA MET A 1 30.17 -34.61 23.96
C MET A 1 28.73 -34.27 23.69
N TRP A 2 28.33 -33.02 23.90
CA TRP A 2 27.12 -32.52 23.25
C TRP A 2 27.46 -32.37 21.77
N PRO A 3 26.63 -32.85 20.84
CA PRO A 3 26.84 -32.51 19.44
C PRO A 3 26.74 -31.00 19.36
N ALA A 4 27.83 -30.35 18.92
CA ALA A 4 27.75 -28.98 18.46
C ALA A 4 26.91 -29.04 17.19
N THR A 5 25.59 -28.89 17.32
CA THR A 5 24.77 -28.40 16.23
C THR A 5 25.40 -27.08 15.87
N LEU A 6 26.13 -27.02 14.75
CA LEU A 6 26.52 -25.77 14.14
C LEU A 6 25.19 -25.05 13.90
N LEU A 7 24.86 -24.09 14.76
CA LEU A 7 23.64 -23.31 14.65
C LEU A 7 23.82 -22.51 13.35
N GLY A 8 23.10 -22.92 12.31
CA GLY A 8 22.98 -22.16 11.08
C GLY A 8 22.53 -20.74 11.39
N MET A 9 22.94 -19.81 10.55
CA MET A 9 22.60 -18.40 10.72
C MET A 9 21.10 -18.21 10.57
N ARG A 10 20.49 -17.32 11.36
CA ARG A 10 19.09 -16.95 11.21
C ARG A 10 18.96 -15.73 10.33
N VAL A 11 18.35 -15.90 9.17
CA VAL A 11 18.20 -14.84 8.17
C VAL A 11 16.73 -14.46 8.05
N LEU A 12 16.42 -13.21 8.38
CA LEU A 12 15.10 -12.63 8.20
C LEU A 12 14.97 -12.06 6.79
N LEU A 13 14.09 -12.62 5.98
CA LEU A 13 13.74 -12.14 4.64
C LEU A 13 12.43 -11.35 4.71
N CYS A 14 12.50 -10.03 4.65
CA CYS A 14 11.32 -9.15 4.74
C CYS A 14 11.29 -8.07 3.65
N PRO A 15 11.20 -8.45 2.36
CA PRO A 15 11.09 -7.48 1.27
C PRO A 15 9.67 -6.92 1.12
N ASP A 16 9.56 -5.73 0.53
CA ASP A 16 8.34 -5.23 -0.11
C ASP A 16 8.28 -5.71 -1.58
N LYS A 17 7.15 -5.44 -2.25
CA LYS A 17 6.99 -5.68 -3.68
C LYS A 17 8.03 -4.93 -4.50
N PHE A 18 8.39 -5.52 -5.64
CA PHE A 18 9.09 -4.81 -6.69
C PHE A 18 8.01 -4.26 -7.64
N ALA A 19 7.71 -2.98 -7.50
CA ALA A 19 6.57 -2.36 -8.17
C ALA A 19 6.59 -2.59 -9.69
N GLY A 20 5.50 -3.16 -10.22
CA GLY A 20 5.36 -3.48 -11.64
C GLY A 20 6.04 -4.77 -12.09
N THR A 21 6.70 -5.53 -11.20
CA THR A 21 7.39 -6.76 -11.57
C THR A 21 7.01 -7.96 -10.69
N LEU A 22 7.31 -7.95 -9.39
CA LEU A 22 7.07 -9.07 -8.49
C LEU A 22 6.34 -8.67 -7.21
N PRO A 23 5.37 -9.47 -6.73
CA PRO A 23 4.82 -9.32 -5.39
C PRO A 23 5.87 -9.67 -4.32
N ALA A 24 5.69 -9.14 -3.11
CA ALA A 24 6.63 -9.30 -2.00
C ALA A 24 6.95 -10.77 -1.67
N GLN A 25 5.94 -11.65 -1.76
CA GLN A 25 6.09 -13.09 -1.55
C GLN A 25 7.04 -13.73 -2.57
N GLU A 26 6.92 -13.36 -3.85
CA GLU A 26 7.77 -13.90 -4.91
C GLU A 26 9.20 -13.36 -4.82
N VAL A 27 9.36 -12.10 -4.40
CA VAL A 27 10.69 -11.53 -4.09
C VAL A 27 11.35 -12.35 -2.97
N ALA A 28 10.64 -12.57 -1.86
CA ALA A 28 11.16 -13.33 -0.73
C ALA A 28 11.48 -14.79 -1.12
N ALA A 29 10.60 -15.43 -1.89
CA ALA A 29 10.79 -16.80 -2.35
C ALA A 29 12.02 -16.95 -3.26
N ALA A 30 12.21 -16.03 -4.22
CA ALA A 30 13.37 -16.07 -5.12
C ALA A 30 14.69 -15.91 -4.36
N VAL A 31 14.75 -14.97 -3.41
CA VAL A 31 15.94 -14.78 -2.56
C VAL A 31 16.20 -16.00 -1.69
N ALA A 32 15.15 -16.57 -1.08
CA ALA A 32 15.25 -17.76 -0.24
C ALA A 32 15.73 -18.99 -1.02
N GLU A 33 15.23 -19.19 -2.25
CA GLU A 33 15.65 -20.26 -3.14
C GLU A 33 17.16 -20.16 -3.42
N GLY A 34 17.62 -18.97 -3.82
CA GLY A 34 19.03 -18.72 -4.07
C GLY A 34 19.90 -18.94 -2.83
N TRP A 35 19.42 -18.51 -1.66
CA TRP A 35 20.14 -18.72 -0.41
C TRP A 35 20.33 -20.21 -0.10
N ARG A 36 19.25 -21.00 -0.18
CA ARG A 36 19.26 -22.44 0.14
C ARG A 36 20.14 -23.25 -0.81
N GLU A 37 20.31 -22.82 -2.06
CA GLU A 37 21.25 -23.46 -3.00
C GLU A 37 22.70 -23.48 -2.48
N VAL A 38 23.06 -22.54 -1.61
CA VAL A 38 24.42 -22.39 -1.07
C VAL A 38 24.48 -22.79 0.41
N ALA A 39 23.48 -22.43 1.19
CA ALA A 39 23.47 -22.55 2.65
C ALA A 39 22.12 -23.09 3.17
N ASP A 40 21.78 -24.32 2.81
CA ASP A 40 20.53 -25.00 3.25
C ASP A 40 20.47 -25.29 4.77
N GLY A 41 21.61 -25.16 5.46
CA GLY A 41 21.68 -25.31 6.92
C GLY A 41 21.26 -24.05 7.71
N ASP A 42 21.12 -22.90 7.04
CA ASP A 42 20.66 -21.65 7.65
C ASP A 42 19.14 -21.64 7.85
N ASP A 43 18.70 -20.96 8.91
CA ASP A 43 17.28 -20.80 9.23
C ASP A 43 16.74 -19.53 8.56
N LEU A 44 15.88 -19.71 7.55
CA LEU A 44 15.27 -18.60 6.80
C LEU A 44 13.88 -18.29 7.32
N LEU A 45 13.74 -17.13 7.97
CA LEU A 45 12.46 -16.59 8.40
C LEU A 45 11.90 -15.64 7.35
N ILE A 46 10.86 -16.06 6.63
CA ILE A 46 10.25 -15.28 5.55
C ILE A 46 9.06 -14.47 6.09
N ARG A 47 9.13 -13.15 5.97
CA ARG A 47 8.15 -12.17 6.47
C ARG A 47 7.98 -11.01 5.47
N PRO A 48 7.34 -11.23 4.31
CA PRO A 48 7.12 -10.19 3.32
C PRO A 48 6.35 -9.00 3.91
N LEU A 49 6.61 -7.80 3.39
CA LEU A 49 6.05 -6.54 3.86
C LEU A 49 5.08 -5.92 2.84
N ALA A 50 4.26 -4.99 3.32
CA ALA A 50 3.40 -4.15 2.49
C ALA A 50 3.11 -2.83 3.23
N ASP A 51 2.84 -1.77 2.45
CA ASP A 51 2.60 -0.40 2.90
C ASP A 51 1.12 0.02 2.81
N GLY A 52 0.21 -0.95 2.71
CA GLY A 52 -1.21 -0.70 2.40
C GLY A 52 -1.51 -0.50 0.92
N GLY A 53 -0.50 -0.63 0.03
CA GLY A 53 -0.69 -0.72 -1.42
C GLY A 53 -0.93 -2.14 -1.93
N PRO A 54 -0.74 -2.36 -3.25
CA PRO A 54 -0.88 -3.69 -3.87
C PRO A 54 -0.14 -4.78 -3.11
N GLY A 55 -0.84 -5.88 -2.80
CA GLY A 55 -0.29 -7.06 -2.12
C GLY A 55 -0.49 -7.08 -0.59
N PHE A 56 -1.04 -6.02 -0.01
CA PHE A 56 -1.36 -5.90 1.43
C PHE A 56 -2.23 -7.05 1.98
N VAL A 57 -3.35 -7.39 1.33
CA VAL A 57 -4.24 -8.50 1.67
C VAL A 57 -3.50 -9.83 1.58
N ALA A 58 -2.68 -10.03 0.56
CA ALA A 58 -1.93 -11.27 0.38
C ALA A 58 -0.91 -11.47 1.51
N VAL A 59 -0.19 -10.40 1.90
CA VAL A 59 0.77 -10.43 3.01
C VAL A 59 0.06 -10.73 4.33
N LEU A 60 -1.06 -10.06 4.59
CA LEU A 60 -1.81 -10.25 5.83
C LEU A 60 -2.48 -11.63 5.91
N ALA A 61 -2.95 -12.18 4.79
CA ALA A 61 -3.57 -13.50 4.75
C ALA A 61 -2.58 -14.60 5.16
N GLU A 62 -1.32 -14.49 4.76
CA GLU A 62 -0.27 -15.44 5.14
C GLU A 62 0.07 -15.34 6.64
N ALA A 63 0.06 -14.13 7.19
CA ALA A 63 0.44 -13.89 8.58
C ALA A 63 -0.67 -14.14 9.60
N LEU A 64 -1.89 -13.70 9.29
CA LEU A 64 -3.04 -13.75 10.19
C LEU A 64 -3.92 -14.99 9.98
N GLY A 65 -3.77 -15.67 8.84
CA GLY A 65 -4.73 -16.66 8.39
C GLY A 65 -6.09 -16.02 8.09
N GLY A 66 -7.16 -16.81 8.20
CA GLY A 66 -8.53 -16.38 7.88
C GLY A 66 -8.98 -16.79 6.48
N ARG A 67 -10.14 -16.29 6.08
CA ARG A 67 -10.81 -16.67 4.83
C ARG A 67 -10.68 -15.56 3.80
N ARG A 68 -10.01 -15.87 2.69
CA ARG A 68 -10.02 -15.03 1.48
C ARG A 68 -11.34 -15.22 0.73
N VAL A 69 -11.99 -14.12 0.39
CA VAL A 69 -13.30 -14.10 -0.26
C VAL A 69 -13.21 -13.30 -1.56
N PRO A 70 -13.35 -13.94 -2.72
CA PRO A 70 -13.49 -13.24 -3.99
C PRO A 70 -14.77 -12.41 -4.01
N VAL A 71 -14.68 -11.17 -4.49
CA VAL A 71 -15.79 -10.22 -4.57
C VAL A 71 -15.81 -9.58 -5.96
N PRO A 72 -16.83 -9.84 -6.79
CA PRO A 72 -17.03 -9.12 -8.03
C PRO A 72 -17.20 -7.63 -7.74
N THR A 73 -16.46 -6.78 -8.46
CA THR A 73 -16.50 -5.34 -8.28
C THR A 73 -16.32 -4.61 -9.62
N VAL A 74 -16.05 -3.32 -9.58
CA VAL A 74 -15.74 -2.50 -10.74
C VAL A 74 -14.44 -1.73 -10.56
N ASP A 75 -13.78 -1.48 -11.67
CA ASP A 75 -12.56 -0.68 -11.72
C ASP A 75 -12.86 0.84 -11.68
N PRO A 76 -11.84 1.72 -11.76
CA PRO A 76 -12.05 3.16 -11.68
C PRO A 76 -12.92 3.74 -12.80
N LEU A 77 -13.13 3.02 -13.91
CA LEU A 77 -13.99 3.43 -15.03
C LEU A 77 -15.37 2.75 -15.00
N GLY A 78 -15.67 1.96 -13.95
CA GLY A 78 -16.93 1.23 -13.81
C GLY A 78 -16.98 -0.06 -14.62
N ARG A 79 -15.86 -0.54 -15.16
CA ARG A 79 -15.78 -1.82 -15.88
C ARG A 79 -15.73 -2.96 -14.86
N PRO A 80 -16.36 -4.13 -15.14
CA PRO A 80 -16.27 -5.28 -14.25
C PRO A 80 -14.82 -5.68 -13.98
N THR A 81 -14.52 -5.95 -12.71
CA THR A 81 -13.24 -6.50 -12.27
C THR A 81 -13.44 -7.36 -11.03
N ASP A 82 -12.38 -8.04 -10.59
CA ASP A 82 -12.42 -8.90 -9.42
C ASP A 82 -11.61 -8.27 -8.28
N GLY A 83 -12.19 -8.23 -7.09
CA GLY A 83 -11.49 -7.93 -5.86
C GLY A 83 -11.50 -9.11 -4.91
N GLU A 84 -10.80 -8.97 -3.79
CA GLU A 84 -10.75 -9.97 -2.75
C GLU A 84 -10.63 -9.31 -1.38
N ILE A 85 -11.38 -9.83 -0.42
CA ILE A 85 -11.26 -9.43 0.98
C ILE A 85 -10.72 -10.59 1.80
N LEU A 86 -9.92 -10.28 2.82
CA LEU A 86 -9.54 -11.23 3.86
C LEU A 86 -10.43 -11.03 5.07
N VAL A 87 -11.07 -12.07 5.58
CA VAL A 87 -11.86 -12.02 6.82
C VAL A 87 -11.21 -12.93 7.86
N THR A 88 -10.75 -12.36 8.96
CA THR A 88 -10.10 -13.07 10.07
C THR A 88 -11.11 -13.48 11.14
N ASP A 89 -10.75 -14.49 11.95
CA ASP A 89 -11.65 -15.06 12.96
C ASP A 89 -12.02 -14.08 14.09
N ASP A 90 -11.19 -13.06 14.31
CA ASP A 90 -11.42 -11.97 15.25
C ASP A 90 -12.45 -10.93 14.74
N GLY A 91 -13.05 -11.15 13.57
CA GLY A 91 -14.04 -10.27 12.97
C GLY A 91 -13.45 -9.02 12.31
N THR A 92 -12.14 -9.00 12.02
CA THR A 92 -11.52 -7.98 11.18
C THR A 92 -11.58 -8.40 9.70
N ALA A 93 -11.82 -7.45 8.80
CA ALA A 93 -11.64 -7.64 7.38
C ALA A 93 -10.56 -6.71 6.85
N TYR A 94 -9.72 -7.22 5.95
CA TYR A 94 -8.68 -6.46 5.28
C TYR A 94 -8.96 -6.44 3.77
N LEU A 95 -8.82 -5.26 3.18
CA LEU A 95 -9.04 -5.06 1.76
C LEU A 95 -8.12 -3.98 1.20
N GLU A 96 -7.93 -3.98 -0.11
CA GLU A 96 -7.04 -3.05 -0.82
C GLU A 96 -7.83 -2.14 -1.75
N SER A 97 -7.66 -0.83 -1.60
CA SER A 97 -8.22 0.12 -2.58
C SER A 97 -7.67 -0.12 -3.98
N ALA A 98 -6.43 -0.58 -4.13
CA ALA A 98 -5.81 -0.82 -5.43
C ALA A 98 -6.56 -1.85 -6.30
N GLN A 99 -7.30 -2.79 -5.71
CA GLN A 99 -8.03 -3.81 -6.48
C GLN A 99 -9.22 -3.24 -7.28
N ALA A 100 -9.80 -2.13 -6.83
CA ALA A 100 -10.96 -1.49 -7.45
C ALA A 100 -10.69 -0.05 -7.91
N CYS A 101 -9.75 0.62 -7.25
CA CYS A 101 -9.38 2.00 -7.49
C CYS A 101 -7.96 2.13 -8.03
N GLY A 102 -7.27 1.05 -8.39
CA GLY A 102 -5.84 1.05 -8.69
C GLY A 102 -5.45 1.81 -9.96
N LEU A 103 -4.37 2.58 -9.90
CA LEU A 103 -3.79 3.26 -11.06
C LEU A 103 -3.30 2.26 -12.13
N HIS A 104 -2.91 1.04 -11.70
CA HIS A 104 -2.46 -0.03 -12.58
C HIS A 104 -3.60 -0.67 -13.41
N LEU A 105 -4.86 -0.40 -13.04
CA LEU A 105 -6.04 -0.82 -13.82
C LEU A 105 -6.34 0.12 -15.00
N LEU A 106 -5.58 1.21 -15.13
CA LEU A 106 -5.76 2.23 -16.15
C LEU A 106 -4.57 2.28 -17.08
N ALA A 107 -4.83 2.20 -18.39
CA ALA A 107 -3.84 2.59 -19.37
C ALA A 107 -3.46 4.07 -19.20
N ALA A 108 -2.27 4.48 -19.64
CA ALA A 108 -1.83 5.87 -19.46
C ALA A 108 -2.81 6.90 -20.05
N ALA A 109 -3.46 6.58 -21.17
CA ALA A 109 -4.46 7.44 -21.82
C ALA A 109 -5.83 7.45 -21.12
N GLU A 110 -6.10 6.49 -20.23
CA GLU A 110 -7.35 6.37 -19.46
C GLU A 110 -7.30 7.10 -18.12
N ARG A 111 -6.13 7.61 -17.74
CA ARG A 111 -5.89 8.28 -16.46
C ARG A 111 -6.54 9.67 -16.45
N ASP A 112 -7.80 9.71 -16.05
CA ASP A 112 -8.55 10.95 -15.82
C ASP A 112 -9.14 10.99 -14.39
N PRO A 113 -8.50 11.69 -13.45
CA PRO A 113 -8.96 11.78 -12.06
C PRO A 113 -10.28 12.56 -11.92
N LYS A 114 -10.73 13.26 -12.97
CA LYS A 114 -12.04 13.92 -12.99
C LYS A 114 -13.19 12.94 -13.16
N ALA A 115 -12.96 11.80 -13.82
CA ALA A 115 -13.99 10.84 -14.19
C ALA A 115 -13.92 9.54 -13.37
N THR A 116 -12.74 9.19 -12.86
CA THR A 116 -12.53 7.92 -12.14
C THR A 116 -13.27 7.87 -10.80
N THR A 117 -13.81 6.69 -10.47
CA THR A 117 -14.69 6.47 -9.31
C THR A 117 -14.12 5.49 -8.29
N SER A 118 -14.41 5.72 -7.02
CA SER A 118 -14.12 4.80 -5.92
C SER A 118 -15.24 3.79 -5.63
N TYR A 119 -16.28 3.72 -6.48
CA TYR A 119 -17.46 2.87 -6.25
C TYR A 119 -17.10 1.40 -5.98
N GLY A 120 -16.18 0.82 -6.75
CA GLY A 120 -15.80 -0.57 -6.57
C GLY A 120 -15.19 -0.88 -5.19
N LEU A 121 -14.49 0.08 -4.57
CA LEU A 121 -14.01 -0.08 -3.19
C LEU A 121 -15.18 -0.18 -2.21
N GLY A 122 -16.24 0.61 -2.41
CA GLY A 122 -17.42 0.50 -1.56
C GLY A 122 -18.16 -0.83 -1.70
N ALA A 123 -18.11 -1.48 -2.87
CA ALA A 123 -18.59 -2.84 -3.01
C ALA A 123 -17.77 -3.84 -2.18
N LEU A 124 -16.43 -3.68 -2.11
CA LEU A 124 -15.57 -4.50 -1.25
C LEU A 124 -15.86 -4.27 0.25
N VAL A 125 -16.04 -3.02 0.66
CA VAL A 125 -16.40 -2.67 2.05
C VAL A 125 -17.78 -3.25 2.41
N ALA A 126 -18.77 -3.14 1.52
CA ALA A 126 -20.09 -3.72 1.72
C ALA A 126 -20.00 -5.25 1.89
N ALA A 127 -19.23 -5.93 1.04
CA ALA A 127 -19.02 -7.38 1.14
C ALA A 127 -18.36 -7.77 2.48
N ALA A 128 -17.36 -7.01 2.95
CA ALA A 128 -16.73 -7.25 4.24
C ALA A 128 -17.73 -7.16 5.40
N VAL A 129 -18.57 -6.12 5.39
CA VAL A 129 -19.65 -5.94 6.36
C VAL A 129 -20.69 -7.07 6.28
N GLU A 130 -21.04 -7.52 5.07
CA GLU A 130 -21.96 -8.65 4.87
C GLU A 130 -21.40 -9.98 5.36
N HIS A 131 -20.08 -10.14 5.31
CA HIS A 131 -19.37 -11.27 5.91
C HIS A 131 -19.16 -11.15 7.43
N GLY A 132 -19.77 -10.14 8.08
CA GLY A 132 -19.81 -10.02 9.54
C GLY A 132 -18.61 -9.31 10.14
N ALA A 133 -17.81 -8.61 9.34
CA ALA A 133 -16.69 -7.83 9.85
C ALA A 133 -17.17 -6.70 10.78
N ARG A 134 -16.57 -6.61 11.96
CA ARG A 134 -16.75 -5.52 12.93
C ARG A 134 -15.76 -4.38 12.70
N THR A 135 -14.61 -4.70 12.12
CA THR A 135 -13.59 -3.73 11.72
C THR A 135 -13.18 -4.01 10.29
N VAL A 136 -13.12 -2.97 9.46
CA VAL A 136 -12.71 -3.07 8.07
C VAL A 136 -11.49 -2.19 7.87
N VAL A 137 -10.34 -2.81 7.64
CA VAL A 137 -9.06 -2.17 7.38
C VAL A 137 -8.85 -2.06 5.88
N VAL A 138 -8.68 -0.84 5.39
CA VAL A 138 -8.59 -0.51 3.97
C VAL A 138 -7.20 0.03 3.66
N GLY A 139 -6.41 -0.73 2.90
CA GLY A 139 -5.15 -0.26 2.34
C GLY A 139 -5.36 0.82 1.28
N LEU A 140 -4.81 2.02 1.48
CA LEU A 140 -4.99 3.19 0.60
C LEU A 140 -3.82 3.46 -0.36
N GLY A 141 -2.96 2.48 -0.64
CA GLY A 141 -1.86 2.65 -1.59
C GLY A 141 -2.28 2.43 -3.05
N GLY A 142 -1.69 3.20 -3.97
CA GLY A 142 -1.75 2.91 -5.42
C GLY A 142 -3.04 3.31 -6.15
N SER A 143 -3.86 4.21 -5.60
CA SER A 143 -5.11 4.67 -6.23
C SER A 143 -4.91 5.49 -7.52
N GLY A 144 -5.81 5.33 -8.49
CA GLY A 144 -6.00 6.15 -9.68
C GLY A 144 -7.20 7.11 -9.61
N THR A 145 -7.88 7.23 -8.46
CA THR A 145 -9.08 8.05 -8.25
C THR A 145 -8.80 9.37 -7.54
N ASN A 146 -9.65 10.38 -7.74
CA ASN A 146 -9.62 11.65 -6.98
C ASN A 146 -11.04 12.20 -6.72
N ASP A 147 -11.95 11.29 -6.36
CA ASP A 147 -13.38 11.57 -6.17
C ASP A 147 -13.76 11.80 -4.70
N GLY A 148 -12.79 12.01 -3.80
CA GLY A 148 -13.07 12.27 -2.38
C GLY A 148 -13.73 11.11 -1.65
N GLY A 149 -13.80 9.91 -2.25
CA GLY A 149 -14.58 8.79 -1.74
C GLY A 149 -16.09 8.88 -2.00
N ALA A 150 -16.53 9.75 -2.92
CA ALA A 150 -17.93 9.87 -3.33
C ALA A 150 -18.50 8.56 -3.90
N GLY A 151 -17.71 7.83 -4.69
CA GLY A 151 -18.07 6.51 -5.18
C GLY A 151 -18.24 5.49 -4.04
N LEU A 152 -17.28 5.43 -3.13
CA LEU A 152 -17.33 4.61 -1.91
C LEU A 152 -18.62 4.87 -1.12
N LEU A 153 -18.93 6.13 -0.83
CA LEU A 153 -20.14 6.53 -0.12
C LEU A 153 -21.41 6.08 -0.86
N THR A 154 -21.45 6.25 -2.18
CA THR A 154 -22.59 5.84 -3.01
C THR A 154 -22.84 4.34 -2.92
N ALA A 155 -21.80 3.52 -3.03
CA ALA A 155 -21.90 2.06 -2.87
C ALA A 155 -22.35 1.66 -1.45
N LEU A 156 -22.03 2.45 -0.43
CA LEU A 156 -22.48 2.26 0.95
C LEU A 156 -23.87 2.86 1.24
N GLY A 157 -24.54 3.44 0.25
CA GLY A 157 -25.90 3.95 0.36
C GLY A 157 -26.05 5.43 0.70
N VAL A 158 -24.99 6.23 0.53
CA VAL A 158 -25.00 7.70 0.66
C VAL A 158 -24.70 8.34 -0.70
N THR A 159 -25.67 9.02 -1.28
CA THR A 159 -25.58 9.58 -2.64
C THR A 159 -25.34 11.09 -2.61
N PRO A 160 -24.24 11.59 -3.20
CA PRO A 160 -24.02 13.02 -3.40
C PRO A 160 -25.03 13.62 -4.39
N LEU A 161 -25.62 14.76 -4.05
CA LEU A 161 -26.63 15.45 -4.83
C LEU A 161 -26.17 16.84 -5.30
N ASP A 162 -26.69 17.27 -6.45
CA ASP A 162 -26.60 18.65 -6.92
C ASP A 162 -27.61 19.59 -6.22
N GLY A 163 -27.53 20.88 -6.52
CA GLY A 163 -28.45 21.89 -5.96
C GLY A 163 -29.93 21.73 -6.37
N ALA A 164 -30.24 20.84 -7.32
CA ALA A 164 -31.59 20.48 -7.72
C ALA A 164 -32.06 19.15 -7.08
N GLY A 165 -31.25 18.55 -6.19
CA GLY A 165 -31.56 17.28 -5.54
C GLY A 165 -31.37 16.05 -6.44
N ARG A 166 -30.61 16.16 -7.53
CA ARG A 166 -30.32 15.04 -8.44
C ARG A 166 -28.99 14.41 -8.08
N ALA A 167 -28.90 13.08 -8.21
CA ALA A 167 -27.64 12.36 -8.02
C ALA A 167 -26.56 12.89 -8.97
N LEU A 168 -25.37 13.12 -8.42
CA LEU A 168 -24.20 13.49 -9.22
C LEU A 168 -23.70 12.29 -10.04
N PRO A 169 -23.15 12.53 -11.25
CA PRO A 169 -22.36 11.51 -11.92
C PRO A 169 -21.10 11.17 -11.10
N TYR A 170 -20.48 10.04 -11.40
CA TYR A 170 -19.22 9.65 -10.79
C TYR A 170 -18.06 10.56 -11.20
N GLY A 171 -17.01 10.57 -10.37
CA GLY A 171 -15.75 11.26 -10.65
C GLY A 171 -15.55 12.56 -9.85
N GLY A 172 -14.29 12.96 -9.69
CA GLY A 172 -13.92 14.12 -8.88
C GLY A 172 -14.43 15.46 -9.42
N ALA A 173 -14.59 15.62 -10.74
CA ALA A 173 -15.08 16.88 -11.29
C ALA A 173 -16.56 17.14 -10.99
N ALA A 174 -17.36 16.07 -10.86
CA ALA A 174 -18.78 16.18 -10.55
C ALA A 174 -19.03 16.83 -9.18
N LEU A 175 -18.09 16.67 -8.25
CA LEU A 175 -18.16 17.26 -6.91
C LEU A 175 -18.13 18.79 -6.92
N ALA A 176 -17.75 19.44 -8.01
CA ALA A 176 -17.87 20.90 -8.14
C ALA A 176 -19.34 21.39 -7.99
N ALA A 177 -20.31 20.52 -8.26
CA ALA A 177 -21.74 20.82 -8.16
C ALA A 177 -22.41 20.29 -6.88
N VAL A 178 -21.68 19.65 -5.96
CA VAL A 178 -22.28 19.01 -4.77
C VAL A 178 -22.91 20.04 -3.84
N ALA A 179 -24.14 19.76 -3.41
CA ALA A 179 -24.92 20.62 -2.54
C ALA A 179 -25.48 19.90 -1.30
N GLY A 180 -25.63 18.58 -1.38
CA GLY A 180 -26.05 17.78 -0.23
C GLY A 180 -25.84 16.28 -0.42
N LEU A 181 -26.27 15.50 0.57
CA LEU A 181 -26.28 14.04 0.55
C LEU A 181 -27.70 13.49 0.72
N ASP A 182 -27.98 12.35 0.11
CA ASP A 182 -29.16 11.52 0.39
C ASP A 182 -28.76 10.14 0.92
N GLY A 183 -29.61 9.54 1.75
CA GLY A 183 -29.40 8.23 2.34
C GLY A 183 -28.52 8.21 3.59
N ALA A 184 -28.10 7.00 3.97
CA ALA A 184 -27.32 6.75 5.19
C ALA A 184 -26.34 5.59 4.97
N PRO A 185 -25.14 5.64 5.58
CA PRO A 185 -24.11 4.63 5.37
C PRO A 185 -24.51 3.28 5.96
N ARG A 186 -24.40 2.21 5.17
CA ARG A 186 -24.79 0.85 5.54
C ARG A 186 -23.62 0.03 6.06
N LEU A 187 -23.05 0.46 7.18
CA LEU A 187 -21.89 -0.22 7.80
C LEU A 187 -22.26 -1.33 8.80
N ARG A 188 -23.54 -1.48 9.16
CA ARG A 188 -24.03 -2.45 10.18
C ARG A 188 -23.22 -2.42 11.49
N GLY A 189 -22.74 -1.24 11.89
CA GLY A 189 -21.93 -1.04 13.10
C GLY A 189 -20.43 -1.33 12.94
N ALA A 190 -19.96 -1.71 11.75
CA ALA A 190 -18.54 -1.88 11.48
C ALA A 190 -17.79 -0.54 11.53
N THR A 191 -16.59 -0.57 12.10
CA THR A 191 -15.67 0.58 12.10
C THR A 191 -14.68 0.47 10.94
N LEU A 192 -14.41 1.59 10.27
CA LEU A 192 -13.45 1.65 9.17
C LEU A 192 -12.08 2.14 9.66
N VAL A 193 -11.01 1.53 9.15
CA VAL A 193 -9.63 1.95 9.39
C VAL A 193 -8.94 2.16 8.05
N ALA A 194 -8.49 3.39 7.80
CA ALA A 194 -7.64 3.71 6.66
C ALA A 194 -6.19 3.34 6.99
N ALA A 195 -5.67 2.28 6.37
CA ALA A 195 -4.28 1.88 6.44
C ALA A 195 -3.46 2.68 5.42
N THR A 196 -2.74 3.69 5.90
CA THR A 196 -1.97 4.62 5.06
C THR A 196 -0.78 5.20 5.82
N ASP A 197 0.34 5.37 5.11
CA ASP A 197 1.56 5.95 5.67
C ASP A 197 1.80 7.40 5.20
N VAL A 198 0.79 8.02 4.56
CA VAL A 198 0.82 9.44 4.20
C VAL A 198 -0.01 10.26 5.19
N ASP A 199 0.51 11.40 5.60
CA ASP A 199 -0.14 12.33 6.52
C ASP A 199 -0.80 13.52 5.79
N ASN A 200 -0.68 13.58 4.47
CA ASN A 200 -1.24 14.62 3.63
C ASN A 200 -2.73 14.89 3.94
N PRO A 201 -3.13 16.16 4.16
CA PRO A 201 -4.53 16.53 4.34
C PRO A 201 -5.32 16.34 3.05
N LEU A 202 -6.64 16.50 3.09
CA LEU A 202 -7.47 16.43 1.89
C LEU A 202 -7.18 17.61 0.94
N LEU A 203 -7.01 18.82 1.49
CA LEU A 203 -7.02 20.07 0.74
C LEU A 203 -5.69 20.84 0.79
N GLY A 204 -5.53 21.79 -0.12
CA GLY A 204 -4.45 22.78 -0.10
C GLY A 204 -3.17 22.30 -0.76
N LEU A 205 -2.06 23.02 -0.53
CA LEU A 205 -0.77 22.79 -1.23
C LEU A 205 -0.18 21.40 -1.01
N HIS A 206 -0.51 20.78 0.12
CA HIS A 206 -0.12 19.41 0.47
C HIS A 206 -1.30 18.42 0.37
N GLY A 207 -2.41 18.86 -0.22
CA GLY A 207 -3.66 18.11 -0.35
C GLY A 207 -3.63 17.01 -1.41
N ALA A 208 -4.70 16.23 -1.47
CA ALA A 208 -4.83 15.07 -2.37
C ALA A 208 -4.58 15.43 -3.84
N SER A 209 -5.29 16.44 -4.34
CA SER A 209 -5.22 16.87 -5.73
C SER A 209 -3.85 17.44 -6.09
N ASN A 210 -3.27 18.27 -5.22
CA ASN A 210 -1.99 18.93 -5.46
C ASN A 210 -0.81 17.95 -5.49
N VAL A 211 -0.77 16.99 -4.54
CA VAL A 211 0.37 16.08 -4.38
C VAL A 211 0.24 14.86 -5.29
N TYR A 212 -0.95 14.27 -5.39
CA TYR A 212 -1.15 12.98 -6.06
C TYR A 212 -1.99 13.07 -7.34
N GLY A 213 -2.63 14.20 -7.64
CA GLY A 213 -3.36 14.39 -8.90
C GLY A 213 -2.48 14.21 -10.15
N PRO A 214 -1.27 14.80 -10.24
CA PRO A 214 -0.44 14.73 -11.45
C PRO A 214 -0.09 13.31 -11.89
N GLN A 215 0.29 12.41 -10.97
CA GLN A 215 0.57 11.01 -11.30
C GLN A 215 -0.67 10.23 -11.76
N LYS A 216 -1.86 10.72 -11.42
CA LYS A 216 -3.16 10.17 -11.85
C LYS A 216 -3.67 10.79 -13.16
N GLY A 217 -2.89 11.68 -13.80
CA GLY A 217 -3.24 12.32 -15.07
C GLY A 217 -3.82 13.74 -14.95
N ALA A 218 -3.88 14.33 -13.76
CA ALA A 218 -4.38 15.70 -13.60
C ALA A 218 -3.41 16.72 -14.20
N THR A 219 -3.90 17.58 -15.08
CA THR A 219 -3.21 18.81 -15.46
C THR A 219 -3.25 19.83 -14.31
N ARG A 220 -2.49 20.92 -14.41
CA ARG A 220 -2.53 22.00 -13.40
C ARG A 220 -3.93 22.60 -13.24
N GLU A 221 -4.70 22.71 -14.31
CA GLU A 221 -6.09 23.19 -14.26
C GLU A 221 -7.00 22.17 -13.57
N ASP A 222 -6.83 20.87 -13.89
CA ASP A 222 -7.58 19.81 -13.22
C ASP A 222 -7.29 19.77 -11.71
N VAL A 223 -6.04 20.00 -11.30
CA VAL A 223 -5.66 20.07 -9.88
C VAL A 223 -6.46 21.17 -9.16
N LEU A 224 -6.55 22.37 -9.74
CA LEU A 224 -7.30 23.48 -9.15
C LEU A 224 -8.80 23.18 -9.07
N LEU A 225 -9.35 22.60 -10.14
CA LEU A 225 -10.75 22.17 -10.18
C LEU A 225 -11.04 21.13 -9.10
N LEU A 226 -10.21 20.09 -9.01
CA LEU A 226 -10.38 18.97 -8.08
C LEU A 226 -10.21 19.41 -6.63
N ASP A 227 -9.23 20.26 -6.31
CA ASP A 227 -9.03 20.79 -4.95
C ASP A 227 -10.24 21.59 -4.49
N ALA A 228 -10.79 22.48 -5.33
CA ALA A 228 -12.00 23.23 -5.03
C ALA A 228 -13.26 22.34 -4.91
N ALA A 229 -13.34 21.30 -5.74
CA ALA A 229 -14.43 20.32 -5.68
C ALA A 229 -14.37 19.49 -4.39
N LEU A 230 -13.17 19.08 -3.95
CA LEU A 230 -12.95 18.40 -2.67
C LEU A 230 -13.25 19.31 -1.48
N GLU A 231 -12.91 20.60 -1.55
CA GLU A 231 -13.22 21.57 -0.48
C GLU A 231 -14.74 21.67 -0.28
N ARG A 232 -15.48 21.83 -1.38
CA ARG A 232 -16.94 21.82 -1.35
C ARG A 232 -17.50 20.51 -0.80
N PHE A 233 -16.97 19.38 -1.24
CA PHE A 233 -17.43 18.07 -0.80
C PHE A 233 -17.17 17.84 0.69
N ALA A 234 -16.00 18.21 1.20
CA ALA A 234 -15.68 18.15 2.62
C ALA A 234 -16.69 18.95 3.46
N GLY A 235 -17.03 20.17 3.03
CA GLY A 235 -18.05 20.98 3.70
C GLY A 235 -19.45 20.33 3.67
N VAL A 236 -19.81 19.62 2.60
CA VAL A 236 -21.06 18.86 2.54
C VAL A 236 -21.03 17.65 3.47
N LEU A 237 -19.93 16.91 3.54
CA LEU A 237 -19.76 15.78 4.47
C LEU A 237 -19.89 16.24 5.93
N GLU A 238 -19.21 17.32 6.31
CA GLU A 238 -19.30 17.88 7.67
C GLU A 238 -20.71 18.34 8.04
N LYS A 239 -21.45 18.87 7.07
CA LYS A 239 -22.81 19.40 7.26
C LYS A 239 -23.85 18.27 7.35
N ASP A 240 -23.78 17.30 6.44
CA ASP A 240 -24.88 16.35 6.20
C ASP A 240 -24.63 14.96 6.78
N LEU A 241 -23.38 14.57 7.05
CA LEU A 241 -23.06 13.23 7.54
C LEU A 241 -22.91 13.23 9.08
N PRO A 242 -23.80 12.58 9.84
CA PRO A 242 -23.71 12.54 11.29
C PRO A 242 -22.43 11.86 11.77
N GLY A 243 -21.72 12.50 12.71
CA GLY A 243 -20.48 11.98 13.25
C GLY A 243 -19.22 12.33 12.43
N CYS A 244 -19.36 13.05 11.32
CA CYS A 244 -18.21 13.60 10.60
C CYS A 244 -17.44 14.58 11.51
N PRO A 245 -16.11 14.44 11.65
CA PRO A 245 -15.31 15.37 12.44
C PRO A 245 -15.25 16.75 11.77
N PRO A 246 -15.19 17.85 12.55
CA PRO A 246 -14.99 19.19 11.99
C PRO A 246 -13.56 19.37 11.47
N GLY A 247 -13.40 20.18 10.42
CA GLY A 247 -12.10 20.42 9.82
C GLY A 247 -11.56 19.22 9.04
N LEU A 248 -12.45 18.38 8.50
CA LEU A 248 -12.16 17.19 7.71
C LEU A 248 -11.11 17.44 6.63
N GLY A 249 -11.20 18.61 5.97
CA GLY A 249 -10.27 19.04 4.93
C GLY A 249 -8.79 19.07 5.35
N ALA A 250 -8.51 19.27 6.64
CA ALA A 250 -7.17 19.42 7.20
C ALA A 250 -6.70 18.20 8.02
N LEU A 251 -7.54 17.17 8.18
CA LEU A 251 -7.18 16.03 9.01
C LEU A 251 -6.03 15.22 8.39
N PRO A 252 -5.02 14.81 9.18
CA PRO A 252 -3.91 14.01 8.69
C PRO A 252 -4.37 12.70 8.06
N GLY A 253 -3.81 12.38 6.90
CA GLY A 253 -4.18 11.22 6.09
C GLY A 253 -5.51 11.37 5.34
N GLY A 254 -6.21 12.50 5.48
CA GLY A 254 -7.45 12.78 4.75
C GLY A 254 -7.26 12.76 3.23
N GLY A 255 -6.07 13.13 2.74
CA GLY A 255 -5.74 13.14 1.32
C GLY A 255 -5.36 11.77 0.73
N ALA A 256 -5.21 10.75 1.57
CA ALA A 256 -4.84 9.41 1.12
C ALA A 256 -5.82 8.90 0.06
N ALA A 257 -5.25 8.28 -0.98
CA ALA A 257 -5.98 7.74 -2.12
C ALA A 257 -7.03 8.68 -2.75
N GLY A 258 -6.69 9.96 -2.93
CA GLY A 258 -7.60 10.91 -3.60
C GLY A 258 -8.79 11.35 -2.75
N GLY A 259 -8.65 11.28 -1.43
CA GLY A 259 -9.68 11.66 -0.46
C GLY A 259 -10.47 10.50 0.15
N LEU A 260 -10.11 9.25 -0.16
CA LEU A 260 -10.69 8.08 0.52
C LEU A 260 -10.39 8.06 2.02
N GLY A 261 -9.22 8.58 2.43
CA GLY A 261 -8.92 8.79 3.84
C GLY A 261 -9.95 9.71 4.52
N ALA A 262 -10.27 10.84 3.88
CA ALA A 262 -11.31 11.76 4.36
C ALA A 262 -12.70 11.10 4.38
N ALA A 263 -13.08 10.31 3.37
CA ALA A 263 -14.36 9.59 3.40
C ALA A 263 -14.46 8.60 4.58
N ILE A 264 -13.38 7.87 4.87
CA ILE A 264 -13.30 6.97 6.03
C ILE A 264 -13.43 7.75 7.35
N LEU A 265 -12.72 8.88 7.48
CA LEU A 265 -12.81 9.75 8.65
C LEU A 265 -14.22 10.35 8.81
N ALA A 266 -14.85 10.76 7.71
CA ALA A 266 -16.21 11.29 7.69
C ALA A 266 -17.24 10.26 8.18
N LEU A 267 -17.00 8.97 7.91
CA LEU A 267 -17.79 7.84 8.41
C LEU A 267 -17.48 7.45 9.87
N GLY A 268 -16.71 8.26 10.61
CA GLY A 268 -16.30 7.98 11.99
C GLY A 268 -15.18 6.96 12.12
N GLY A 269 -14.50 6.63 11.02
CA GLY A 269 -13.31 5.79 11.02
C GLY A 269 -12.06 6.53 11.50
N ARG A 270 -10.90 5.86 11.36
CA ARG A 270 -9.59 6.42 11.74
C ARG A 270 -8.50 6.08 10.73
N CYS A 271 -7.45 6.89 10.68
CA CYS A 271 -6.21 6.55 10.01
C CYS A 271 -5.29 5.73 10.93
N ALA A 272 -4.53 4.81 10.33
CA ALA A 272 -3.49 4.02 10.98
C ALA A 272 -2.35 3.79 10.00
N SER A 273 -1.13 3.65 10.51
CA SER A 273 0.02 3.30 9.66
C SER A 273 -0.20 1.94 8.99
N GLY A 274 -0.07 1.91 7.66
CA GLY A 274 -0.17 0.70 6.87
C GLY A 274 0.97 -0.27 7.20
N ILE A 275 2.21 0.23 7.14
CA ILE A 275 3.38 -0.56 7.52
C ILE A 275 3.36 -0.98 8.99
N GLY A 276 2.84 -0.15 9.88
CA GLY A 276 2.71 -0.48 11.30
C GLY A 276 1.79 -1.68 11.53
N LEU A 277 0.62 -1.69 10.89
CA LEU A 277 -0.32 -2.81 10.95
C LEU A 277 0.28 -4.11 10.40
N VAL A 278 1.01 -4.04 9.29
CA VAL A 278 1.70 -5.22 8.73
C VAL A 278 2.81 -5.70 9.65
N THR A 279 3.66 -4.79 10.14
CA THR A 279 4.76 -5.08 11.06
C THR A 279 4.29 -5.83 12.31
N GLU A 280 3.17 -5.40 12.89
CA GLU A 280 2.54 -6.05 14.03
C GLU A 280 2.00 -7.44 13.65
N ALA A 281 1.22 -7.52 12.56
CA ALA A 281 0.59 -8.75 12.10
C ALA A 281 1.59 -9.87 11.78
N ILE A 282 2.74 -9.53 11.18
CA ILE A 282 3.77 -10.52 10.80
C ILE A 282 4.75 -10.84 11.93
N GLY A 283 4.63 -10.17 13.09
CA GLY A 283 5.54 -10.34 14.22
C GLY A 283 6.96 -9.86 13.93
N LEU A 284 7.12 -8.80 13.13
CA LEU A 284 8.44 -8.32 12.68
C LEU A 284 9.38 -7.96 13.84
N PRO A 285 8.95 -7.31 14.95
CA PRO A 285 9.86 -6.99 16.05
C PRO A 285 10.52 -8.24 16.66
N ALA A 286 9.74 -9.29 16.89
CA ALA A 286 10.26 -10.55 17.43
C ALA A 286 11.15 -11.29 16.42
N ALA A 287 10.81 -11.20 15.13
CA ALA A 287 11.65 -11.74 14.05
C ALA A 287 13.01 -11.04 14.00
N LEU A 288 13.03 -9.70 14.14
CA LEU A 288 14.25 -8.90 14.18
C LEU A 288 15.10 -9.21 15.42
N ASP A 289 14.48 -9.42 16.59
CA ASP A 289 15.19 -9.79 17.83
C ASP A 289 15.89 -11.15 17.73
N ALA A 290 15.39 -12.04 16.88
CA ALA A 290 15.91 -13.39 16.70
C ALA A 290 16.92 -13.53 15.56
N ALA A 291 17.06 -12.52 14.69
CA ALA A 291 17.83 -12.60 13.45
C ALA A 291 19.33 -12.26 13.63
N ASP A 292 20.17 -12.96 12.88
CA ASP A 292 21.60 -12.65 12.73
C ASP A 292 21.87 -11.75 11.51
N LEU A 293 20.97 -11.78 10.53
CA LEU A 293 20.99 -11.00 9.30
C LEU A 293 19.57 -10.65 8.85
N VAL A 294 19.36 -9.42 8.40
CA VAL A 294 18.11 -8.99 7.74
C VAL A 294 18.37 -8.73 6.27
N ILE A 295 17.51 -9.26 5.41
CA ILE A 295 17.46 -8.94 3.99
C ILE A 295 16.07 -8.38 3.70
N THR A 296 16.04 -7.14 3.24
CA THR A 296 14.82 -6.46 2.78
C THR A 296 15.01 -5.98 1.35
N GLY A 297 13.99 -5.35 0.77
CA GLY A 297 14.06 -4.91 -0.61
C GLY A 297 12.81 -4.20 -1.09
N GLU A 298 12.96 -3.49 -2.20
CA GLU A 298 11.88 -2.81 -2.91
C GLU A 298 12.27 -2.58 -4.39
N GLY A 299 11.32 -2.18 -5.23
CA GLY A 299 11.60 -1.95 -6.65
C GLY A 299 12.64 -0.87 -6.94
N SER A 300 12.58 0.26 -6.22
CA SER A 300 13.50 1.40 -6.35
C SER A 300 13.93 1.87 -4.98
N PHE A 301 15.22 1.73 -4.66
CA PHE A 301 15.79 2.29 -3.44
C PHE A 301 16.37 3.67 -3.73
N ASP A 302 15.58 4.70 -3.43
CA ASP A 302 15.85 6.12 -3.72
C ASP A 302 15.68 7.01 -2.47
N HIS A 303 15.87 8.33 -2.62
CA HIS A 303 15.75 9.28 -1.51
C HIS A 303 14.35 9.32 -0.88
N GLN A 304 13.29 8.95 -1.60
CA GLN A 304 11.95 8.85 -1.02
C GLN A 304 11.85 7.61 -0.12
N SER A 305 12.50 6.52 -0.50
CA SER A 305 12.57 5.31 0.32
C SER A 305 13.23 5.55 1.67
N LEU A 306 14.26 6.39 1.70
CA LEU A 306 14.94 6.82 2.93
C LEU A 306 14.08 7.69 3.86
N ARG A 307 12.95 8.24 3.40
CA ARG A 307 12.10 9.18 4.14
C ARG A 307 10.91 8.54 4.85
N GLY A 308 11.01 7.25 5.18
CA GLY A 308 10.00 6.56 6.00
C GLY A 308 9.18 5.51 5.26
N LYS A 309 9.70 4.94 4.15
CA LYS A 309 9.13 3.74 3.54
C LYS A 309 9.58 2.47 4.27
N VAL A 310 9.03 1.34 3.84
CA VAL A 310 9.28 -0.01 4.34
C VAL A 310 10.76 -0.28 4.62
N VAL A 311 11.64 -0.05 3.64
CA VAL A 311 13.09 -0.35 3.77
C VAL A 311 13.77 0.48 4.86
N ALA A 312 13.47 1.78 4.96
CA ALA A 312 14.06 2.63 5.99
C ALA A 312 13.58 2.23 7.40
N GLY A 313 12.31 1.82 7.54
CA GLY A 313 11.76 1.31 8.80
C GLY A 313 12.46 0.03 9.25
N VAL A 314 12.63 -0.93 8.34
CA VAL A 314 13.33 -2.20 8.62
C VAL A 314 14.81 -1.95 8.96
N ALA A 315 15.52 -1.17 8.13
CA ALA A 315 16.93 -0.89 8.32
C ALA A 315 17.21 -0.15 9.64
N GLY A 316 16.35 0.81 10.00
CA GLY A 316 16.42 1.49 11.30
C GLY A 316 16.20 0.52 12.45
N ALA A 317 15.16 -0.31 12.39
CA ALA A 317 14.84 -1.28 13.43
C ALA A 317 15.91 -2.37 13.61
N ALA A 318 16.57 -2.78 12.52
CA ALA A 318 17.71 -3.71 12.53
C ALA A 318 18.96 -3.06 13.15
N ARG A 319 19.28 -1.81 12.75
CA ARG A 319 20.40 -1.03 13.32
C ARG A 319 20.24 -0.86 14.83
N ASP A 320 19.05 -0.53 15.30
CA ASP A 320 18.77 -0.32 16.72
C ASP A 320 18.98 -1.61 17.56
N ARG A 321 18.99 -2.78 16.90
CA ARG A 321 19.31 -4.10 17.49
C ARG A 321 20.75 -4.56 17.24
N GLY A 322 21.52 -3.80 16.46
CA GLY A 322 22.87 -4.18 16.03
C GLY A 322 22.89 -5.33 15.01
N VAL A 323 21.77 -5.58 14.31
CA VAL A 323 21.67 -6.63 13.28
C VAL A 323 22.00 -6.02 11.91
N PRO A 324 22.89 -6.61 11.10
CA PRO A 324 23.18 -6.13 9.76
C PRO A 324 21.94 -6.21 8.86
N CYS A 325 21.71 -5.16 8.07
CA CYS A 325 20.58 -5.08 7.13
C CYS A 325 21.09 -4.92 5.70
N VAL A 326 20.76 -5.86 4.83
CA VAL A 326 21.09 -5.83 3.40
C VAL A 326 19.83 -5.50 2.60
N VAL A 327 19.95 -4.55 1.68
CA VAL A 327 18.85 -4.16 0.77
C VAL A 327 19.10 -4.77 -0.61
N LEU A 328 18.10 -5.49 -1.12
CA LEU A 328 18.02 -5.90 -2.52
C LEU A 328 17.00 -5.01 -3.22
N ALA A 329 17.41 -4.27 -4.24
CA ALA A 329 16.50 -3.42 -4.99
C ALA A 329 16.54 -3.69 -6.48
N GLY A 330 15.44 -3.40 -7.18
CA GLY A 330 15.43 -3.37 -8.65
C GLY A 330 16.50 -2.40 -9.15
N GLN A 331 16.45 -1.17 -8.63
CA GLN A 331 17.47 -0.15 -8.83
C GLN A 331 17.86 0.51 -7.51
N VAL A 332 19.13 0.86 -7.35
CA VAL A 332 19.65 1.65 -6.23
C VAL A 332 20.14 2.98 -6.77
N SER A 333 19.56 4.09 -6.30
CA SER A 333 19.98 5.44 -6.67
C SER A 333 20.49 6.27 -5.48
N THR A 334 20.35 5.77 -4.25
CA THR A 334 20.89 6.40 -3.04
C THR A 334 22.40 6.27 -2.90
N GLY A 335 23.05 7.28 -2.35
CA GLY A 335 24.47 7.20 -2.03
C GLY A 335 24.76 6.24 -0.86
N ARG A 336 25.91 5.55 -0.87
CA ARG A 336 26.33 4.64 0.21
C ARG A 336 26.27 5.25 1.61
N ARG A 337 26.66 6.52 1.76
CA ARG A 337 26.63 7.22 3.06
C ARG A 337 25.20 7.41 3.59
N GLU A 338 24.27 7.70 2.68
CA GLU A 338 22.87 7.93 3.04
C GLU A 338 22.21 6.60 3.44
N ALA A 339 22.45 5.54 2.66
CA ALA A 339 22.01 4.19 3.00
C ALA A 339 22.55 3.76 4.39
N ALA A 340 23.84 3.96 4.64
CA ALA A 340 24.45 3.65 5.94
C ALA A 340 23.82 4.46 7.10
N SER A 341 23.49 5.73 6.89
CA SER A 341 22.80 6.54 7.91
C SER A 341 21.39 6.02 8.24
N ALA A 342 20.72 5.38 7.29
CA ALA A 342 19.43 4.72 7.49
C ALA A 342 19.53 3.33 8.15
N GLY A 343 20.75 2.84 8.40
CA GLY A 343 20.98 1.51 9.01
C GLY A 343 21.21 0.39 7.99
N VAL A 344 21.38 0.72 6.71
CA VAL A 344 21.70 -0.26 5.67
C VAL A 344 23.19 -0.59 5.69
N THR A 345 23.52 -1.86 5.87
CA THR A 345 24.90 -2.36 5.83
C THR A 345 25.42 -2.43 4.40
N ASP A 346 24.62 -3.00 3.49
CA ASP A 346 24.94 -3.10 2.06
C ASP A 346 23.66 -3.01 1.22
N ALA A 347 23.78 -2.53 -0.02
CA ALA A 347 22.68 -2.47 -0.98
C ALA A 347 23.13 -3.03 -2.33
N TYR A 348 22.27 -3.84 -2.95
CA TYR A 348 22.50 -4.47 -4.25
C TYR A 348 21.37 -4.13 -5.22
N SER A 349 21.74 -3.88 -6.47
CA SER A 349 20.84 -3.51 -7.56
C SER A 349 20.72 -4.66 -8.56
N LEU A 350 19.51 -5.03 -8.96
CA LEU A 350 19.29 -5.98 -10.06
C LEU A 350 19.83 -5.43 -11.39
N VAL A 351 19.64 -4.13 -11.64
CA VAL A 351 20.18 -3.47 -12.85
C VAL A 351 21.70 -3.64 -12.94
N GLU A 352 22.41 -3.40 -11.84
CA GLU A 352 23.87 -3.57 -11.78
C GLU A 352 24.28 -5.04 -11.88
N HIS A 353 23.51 -5.94 -11.24
CA HIS A 353 23.73 -7.38 -11.31
C HIS A 353 23.65 -7.91 -12.75
N PHE A 354 22.73 -7.37 -13.56
CA PHE A 354 22.63 -7.68 -14.99
C PHE A 354 23.58 -6.89 -15.89
N GLY A 355 24.58 -6.19 -15.31
CA GLY A 355 25.65 -5.53 -16.05
C GLY A 355 25.44 -4.03 -16.30
N GLY A 356 24.47 -3.40 -15.64
CA GLY A 356 24.19 -1.97 -15.72
C GLY A 356 23.24 -1.58 -16.86
N GLU A 357 22.75 -0.34 -16.84
CA GLU A 357 21.78 0.17 -17.83
C GLU A 357 22.32 0.11 -19.26
N GLU A 358 23.59 0.45 -19.46
CA GLU A 358 24.26 0.44 -20.78
C GLU A 358 24.29 -0.94 -21.44
N ARG A 359 24.11 -2.02 -20.67
CA ARG A 359 24.11 -3.40 -21.14
C ARG A 359 22.72 -4.04 -21.15
N GLY A 360 21.66 -3.24 -20.99
CA GLY A 360 20.28 -3.74 -20.94
C GLY A 360 19.89 -4.32 -19.57
N GLY A 361 20.61 -3.94 -18.51
CA GLY A 361 20.33 -4.42 -17.15
C GLY A 361 18.93 -4.04 -16.65
N LEU A 362 18.38 -2.92 -17.10
CA LEU A 362 17.02 -2.49 -16.78
C LEU A 362 15.97 -3.45 -17.37
N ASP A 363 16.05 -3.75 -18.66
CA ASP A 363 15.13 -4.67 -19.32
C ASP A 363 15.22 -6.08 -18.71
N ALA A 364 16.43 -6.52 -18.37
CA ALA A 364 16.64 -7.79 -17.68
C ALA A 364 16.05 -7.79 -16.25
N ALA A 365 16.23 -6.71 -15.49
CA ALA A 365 15.65 -6.56 -14.16
C ALA A 365 14.12 -6.55 -14.19
N LEU A 366 13.50 -6.01 -15.24
CA LEU A 366 12.05 -6.01 -15.42
C LEU A 366 11.50 -7.35 -15.93
N SER A 367 12.21 -8.01 -16.85
CA SER A 367 11.73 -9.24 -17.50
C SER A 367 12.06 -10.53 -16.76
N ARG A 368 13.17 -10.57 -16.01
CA ARG A 368 13.63 -11.75 -15.26
C ARG A 368 14.06 -11.41 -13.81
N PRO A 369 13.24 -10.65 -13.06
CA PRO A 369 13.57 -10.21 -11.70
C PRO A 369 13.83 -11.38 -10.75
N ALA A 370 13.02 -12.44 -10.82
CA ALA A 370 13.14 -13.61 -9.93
C ALA A 370 14.48 -14.34 -10.15
N GLU A 371 14.93 -14.46 -11.41
CA GLU A 371 16.22 -15.05 -11.74
C GLU A 371 17.38 -14.26 -11.10
N GLY A 372 17.35 -12.93 -11.23
CA GLY A 372 18.37 -12.07 -10.64
C GLY A 372 18.36 -12.10 -9.11
N LEU A 373 17.18 -12.10 -8.49
CA LEU A 373 17.02 -12.20 -7.04
C LEU A 373 17.54 -13.53 -6.49
N ARG A 374 17.27 -14.64 -7.19
CA ARG A 374 17.84 -15.96 -6.86
C ARG A 374 19.37 -15.94 -6.93
N GLN A 375 19.94 -15.37 -7.98
CA GLN A 375 21.41 -15.26 -8.12
C GLN A 375 22.02 -14.35 -7.03
N LEU A 376 21.35 -13.25 -6.67
CA LEU A 376 21.77 -12.39 -5.57
C LEU A 376 21.63 -13.09 -4.21
N GLY A 377 20.56 -13.86 -3.97
CA GLY A 377 20.39 -14.67 -2.77
C GLY A 377 21.56 -15.65 -2.58
N ALA A 378 21.92 -16.38 -3.63
CA ALA A 378 23.07 -17.29 -3.62
C ALA A 378 24.41 -16.56 -3.38
N ARG A 379 24.56 -15.35 -3.94
CA ARG A 379 25.74 -14.52 -3.70
C ARG A 379 25.83 -14.07 -2.24
N LEU A 380 24.72 -13.62 -1.66
CA LEU A 380 24.69 -13.18 -0.26
C LEU A 380 24.94 -14.34 0.69
N ALA A 381 24.37 -15.52 0.44
CA ALA A 381 24.65 -16.71 1.23
C ALA A 381 26.16 -17.02 1.28
N ARG A 382 26.89 -16.95 0.15
CA ARG A 382 28.35 -17.12 0.12
C ARG A 382 29.14 -16.10 0.94
N GLN A 383 28.58 -14.89 1.12
CA GLN A 383 29.25 -13.81 1.82
C GLN A 383 28.98 -13.83 3.34
N TRP A 384 27.78 -14.24 3.73
CA TRP A 384 27.26 -14.05 5.08
C TRP A 384 27.08 -15.35 5.86
N SER A 385 26.78 -16.48 5.19
CA SER A 385 26.67 -17.79 5.83
C SER A 385 27.97 -18.15 6.55
N ARG A 386 27.84 -18.87 7.67
CA ARG A 386 28.97 -19.29 8.51
C ARG A 386 29.38 -20.74 8.30
#